data_AF-A0A178KRJ1-F1
#
_entry.id   AF-A0A178KRJ1-F1
#
_cell.length_a   1.000
_cell.length_b   1.000
_cell.length_c   1.000
_cell.angle_alpha   90.00
_cell.angle_beta   90.00
_cell.angle_gamma   90.00
#
_symmetry.space_group_name_H-M   'P 1'
#
loop_
_entity.id
_entity.type
_entity.pdbx_description
1 polymer ?
#
loop_
_entity_poly.entity_id
_entity_poly.type
_entity_poly.pdbx_seq_one_letter_code
_entity_poly.pdbx_strand_id
1 'polypeptide(L)'
;MMTEWLSSELGLAIAAATGAIVATGVTSLWLSGKHKQQSQLWQQQREADLQLAQTREAQLQQQLDERNQELDETDVDRDRLSHELRQMHARLAAALEKMRHFEALKNEKQYLTEQLENARAANSGLEGDLREQEARHFEEQKAAEEKIALLENAEERLRVQFESLANRLFEQKTRTVDEQNKQSLESILYPLRAQLEGFKKQVNDSFSAEARERHTLVHEINNLKQLNEQMAQEAVNLTQALKGDNKAQGNWGEVVLARVLSESGLREGHEYHTQMSLENEDGKRYQPDVVVHLPQNKDVVIDAKMSLIAYERCFNAETVAERELALSEHLASIRGHIRGLSRKDYHQLHGVHSLDYVLMFIPVEPAFQAAIEADPALIRDAMDHNIMLVSPTTLLVALRTINNLWRNERQNQNAKDIAERASKLYDKLRLFVTDMEAVGASLDKANQSYMGAMNKLSTGRGNVIRQAESFKQLGVEVKRDINPVLAEKSQLLAGNSMSQTQVVAGVDGE
;
A
#
# COMPACT_ATOMS: atom_id res chain seq x y z
N MET A 1 -87.10 147.88 93.00
CA MET A 1 -86.37 148.25 91.77
C MET A 1 -85.42 147.09 91.49
N MET A 2 -85.82 145.96 90.90
CA MET A 2 -86.37 145.71 89.56
C MET A 2 -85.46 146.25 88.43
N THR A 3 -85.00 145.29 87.62
CA THR A 3 -84.36 145.33 86.28
C THR A 3 -82.87 145.67 86.16
N GLU A 4 -82.01 144.63 86.14
CA GLU A 4 -80.82 144.48 85.26
C GLU A 4 -80.03 143.19 85.63
N TRP A 5 -80.55 142.00 85.26
CA TRP A 5 -79.88 140.71 85.54
C TRP A 5 -80.00 139.71 84.38
N LEU A 6 -79.74 140.13 83.13
CA LEU A 6 -79.90 139.24 81.97
C LEU A 6 -78.96 139.48 80.76
N SER A 7 -77.79 140.11 80.92
CA SER A 7 -76.86 140.38 79.80
C SER A 7 -75.45 139.75 79.89
N SER A 8 -75.15 138.90 80.88
CA SER A 8 -73.79 138.39 81.11
C SER A 8 -73.45 136.99 80.56
N GLU A 9 -74.41 136.22 80.03
CA GLU A 9 -74.14 134.83 79.59
C GLU A 9 -73.87 134.62 78.10
N LEU A 10 -74.18 135.58 77.22
CA LEU A 10 -74.02 135.41 75.76
C LEU A 10 -72.58 135.69 75.25
N GLY A 11 -71.78 136.46 75.98
CA GLY A 11 -70.40 136.80 75.58
C GLY A 11 -69.39 135.67 75.78
N LEU A 12 -69.58 134.83 76.80
CA LEU A 12 -68.66 133.72 77.13
C LEU A 12 -68.82 132.52 76.18
N ALA A 13 -70.02 132.26 75.67
CA ALA A 13 -70.28 131.15 74.75
C ALA A 13 -69.61 131.33 73.37
N ILE A 14 -69.57 132.56 72.85
CA ILE A 14 -68.99 132.87 71.53
C ILE A 14 -67.44 132.81 71.57
N ALA A 15 -66.83 133.23 72.69
CA ALA A 15 -65.39 133.12 72.89
C ALA A 15 -64.93 131.66 73.06
N ALA A 16 -65.71 130.82 73.73
CA ALA A 16 -65.41 129.40 73.87
C ALA A 16 -65.53 128.63 72.54
N ALA A 17 -66.53 128.96 71.71
CA ALA A 17 -66.72 128.32 70.41
C ALA A 17 -65.61 128.65 69.40
N THR A 18 -65.13 129.89 69.37
CA THR A 18 -64.02 130.31 68.49
C THR A 18 -62.67 129.70 68.91
N GLY A 19 -62.41 129.58 70.22
CA GLY A 19 -61.24 128.87 70.74
C GLY A 19 -61.21 127.38 70.39
N ALA A 20 -62.35 126.70 70.42
CA ALA A 20 -62.45 125.27 70.10
C ALA A 20 -62.22 124.97 68.61
N ILE A 21 -62.67 125.85 67.70
CA ILE A 21 -62.47 125.69 66.25
C ILE A 21 -61.00 125.89 65.85
N VAL A 22 -60.32 126.86 66.48
CA VAL A 22 -58.88 127.07 66.24
C VAL A 22 -58.06 125.91 66.81
N ALA A 23 -58.39 125.42 68.01
CA ALA A 23 -57.70 124.30 68.63
C ALA A 23 -57.85 123.01 67.80
N THR A 24 -59.06 122.69 67.33
CA THR A 24 -59.32 121.51 66.49
C THR A 24 -58.62 121.60 65.13
N GLY A 25 -58.57 122.78 64.51
CA GLY A 25 -57.81 123.02 63.27
C GLY A 25 -56.30 122.83 63.43
N VAL A 26 -55.71 123.34 64.51
CA VAL A 26 -54.28 123.16 64.81
C VAL A 26 -53.97 121.70 65.14
N THR A 27 -54.81 121.01 65.92
CA THR A 27 -54.61 119.57 66.19
C THR A 27 -54.77 118.71 64.95
N SER A 28 -55.68 119.07 64.04
CA SER A 28 -55.88 118.35 62.77
C SER A 28 -54.70 118.52 61.82
N LEU A 29 -54.14 119.73 61.71
CA LEU A 29 -52.91 119.99 60.95
C LEU A 29 -51.70 119.30 61.57
N TRP A 30 -51.59 119.26 62.90
CA TRP A 30 -50.52 118.56 63.60
C TRP A 30 -50.61 117.03 63.44
N LEU A 31 -51.80 116.44 63.56
CA LEU A 31 -52.04 115.02 63.28
C LEU A 31 -51.80 114.68 61.81
N SER A 32 -52.24 115.53 60.88
CA SER A 32 -52.02 115.33 59.44
C SER A 32 -50.54 115.43 59.08
N GLY A 33 -49.81 116.37 59.69
CA GLY A 33 -48.35 116.49 59.56
C GLY A 33 -47.61 115.27 60.12
N LYS A 34 -48.02 114.78 61.29
CA LYS A 34 -47.45 113.57 61.92
C LYS A 34 -47.76 112.31 61.11
N HIS A 35 -48.98 112.16 60.59
CA HIS A 35 -49.36 111.05 59.69
C HIS A 35 -48.59 111.09 58.38
N LYS A 36 -48.36 112.28 57.81
CA LYS A 36 -47.57 112.44 56.58
C LYS A 36 -46.10 112.10 56.81
N GLN A 37 -45.51 112.54 57.93
CA GLN A 37 -44.16 112.14 58.34
C GLN A 37 -44.06 110.64 58.59
N GLN A 38 -45.04 110.06 59.29
CA GLN A 38 -45.06 108.62 59.56
C GLN A 38 -45.21 107.82 58.26
N SER A 39 -46.07 108.26 57.34
CA SER A 39 -46.20 107.66 56.01
C SER A 39 -44.92 107.75 55.19
N GLN A 40 -44.18 108.86 55.26
CA GLN A 40 -42.89 109.02 54.59
C GLN A 40 -41.84 108.08 55.18
N LEU A 41 -41.80 107.92 56.51
CA LEU A 41 -40.92 106.96 57.18
C LEU A 41 -41.27 105.51 56.78
N TRP A 42 -42.55 105.16 56.73
CA TRP A 42 -43.00 103.84 56.25
C TRP A 42 -42.65 103.60 54.79
N GLN A 43 -42.75 104.62 53.92
CA GLN A 43 -42.32 104.54 52.53
C GLN A 43 -40.81 104.33 52.42
N GLN A 44 -40.01 105.11 53.15
CA GLN A 44 -38.56 104.95 53.19
C GLN A 44 -38.14 103.58 53.71
N GLN A 45 -38.81 103.07 54.76
CA GLN A 45 -38.51 101.76 55.31
C GLN A 45 -38.89 100.64 54.34
N ARG A 46 -40.04 100.76 53.66
CA ARG A 46 -40.45 99.79 52.64
C ARG A 46 -39.54 99.80 51.42
N GLU A 47 -39.06 100.98 51.00
CA GLU A 47 -38.07 101.11 49.93
C GLU A 47 -36.72 100.51 50.34
N ALA A 48 -36.27 100.73 51.58
CA ALA A 48 -35.06 100.13 52.12
C ALA A 48 -35.17 98.60 52.20
N ASP A 49 -36.31 98.07 52.68
CA ASP A 49 -36.59 96.63 52.72
C ASP A 49 -36.66 96.01 51.32
N LEU A 50 -37.25 96.72 50.35
CA LEU A 50 -37.30 96.29 48.95
C LEU A 50 -35.88 96.25 48.34
N GLN A 51 -35.07 97.29 48.56
CA GLN A 51 -33.68 97.33 48.11
C GLN A 51 -32.84 96.22 48.75
N LEU A 52 -33.06 95.95 50.03
CA LEU A 52 -32.39 94.87 50.75
C LEU A 52 -32.84 93.48 50.27
N ALA A 53 -34.10 93.31 49.89
CA ALA A 53 -34.60 92.08 49.27
C ALA A 53 -34.03 91.89 47.86
N GLN A 54 -34.00 92.95 47.04
CA GLN A 54 -33.43 92.92 45.69
C GLN A 54 -31.93 92.61 45.70
N THR A 55 -31.18 93.20 46.64
CA THR A 55 -29.75 92.89 46.80
C THR A 55 -29.51 91.46 47.24
N ARG A 56 -30.35 90.92 48.14
CA ARG A 56 -30.30 89.48 48.51
C ARG A 56 -30.65 88.56 47.36
N GLU A 57 -31.66 88.89 46.57
CA GLU A 57 -32.05 88.12 45.39
C GLU A 57 -30.94 88.11 44.34
N ALA A 58 -30.33 89.27 44.06
CA ALA A 58 -29.18 89.38 43.18
C ALA A 58 -27.97 88.58 43.70
N GLN A 59 -27.70 88.60 45.01
CA GLN A 59 -26.65 87.78 45.63
C GLN A 59 -26.92 86.28 45.48
N LEU A 60 -28.17 85.84 45.68
CA LEU A 60 -28.55 84.42 45.52
C LEU A 60 -28.50 83.99 44.05
N GLN A 61 -28.92 84.83 43.11
CA GLN A 61 -28.79 84.58 41.69
C GLN A 61 -27.32 84.44 41.28
N GLN A 62 -26.46 85.36 41.76
CA GLN A 62 -25.03 85.26 41.53
C GLN A 62 -24.44 83.96 42.09
N GLN A 63 -24.83 83.56 43.31
CA GLN A 63 -24.37 82.29 43.90
C GLN A 63 -24.88 81.07 43.12
N LEU A 64 -26.09 81.11 42.58
CA LEU A 64 -26.64 80.04 41.73
C LEU A 64 -25.89 79.96 40.41
N ASP A 65 -25.58 81.10 39.79
CA ASP A 65 -24.80 81.15 38.55
C ASP A 65 -23.37 80.63 38.76
N GLU A 66 -22.73 81.03 39.86
CA GLU A 66 -21.41 80.51 40.27
C GLU A 66 -21.46 78.98 40.50
N ARG A 67 -22.49 78.47 41.20
CA ARG A 67 -22.67 77.03 41.42
C ARG A 67 -22.97 76.26 40.14
N ASN A 68 -23.76 76.83 39.23
CA ASN A 68 -24.06 76.20 37.94
C ASN A 68 -22.80 76.14 37.06
N GLN A 69 -21.98 77.20 37.05
CA GLN A 69 -20.69 77.18 36.38
C GLN A 69 -19.76 76.11 36.95
N GLU A 70 -19.65 75.99 38.27
CA GLU A 70 -18.87 74.92 38.92
C GLU A 70 -19.37 73.51 38.54
N LEU A 71 -20.69 73.32 38.43
CA LEU A 71 -21.29 72.04 38.00
C LEU A 71 -20.99 71.73 36.52
N ASP A 72 -21.12 72.72 35.64
CA ASP A 72 -20.81 72.58 34.21
C ASP A 72 -19.33 72.23 34.01
N GLU A 73 -18.41 72.89 34.73
CA GLU A 73 -16.98 72.57 34.72
C GLU A 73 -16.72 71.13 35.18
N THR A 74 -17.39 70.70 36.26
CA THR A 74 -17.26 69.33 36.80
C THR A 74 -17.80 68.28 35.83
N ASP A 75 -18.91 68.55 35.15
CA ASP A 75 -19.49 67.65 34.15
C ASP A 75 -18.58 67.51 32.93
N VAL A 76 -17.97 68.61 32.47
CA VAL A 76 -16.96 68.59 31.40
C VAL A 76 -15.75 67.75 31.80
N ASP A 77 -15.25 67.91 33.03
CA ASP A 77 -14.12 67.13 33.55
C ASP A 77 -14.47 65.64 33.70
N ARG A 78 -15.67 65.32 34.20
CA ARG A 78 -16.16 63.93 34.27
C ARG A 78 -16.23 63.30 32.88
N ASP A 79 -16.78 64.02 31.90
CA ASP A 79 -16.92 63.52 30.54
C ASP A 79 -15.55 63.31 29.90
N ARG A 80 -14.60 64.23 30.12
CA ARG A 80 -13.20 64.08 29.70
C ARG A 80 -12.54 62.86 30.32
N LEU A 81 -12.63 62.69 31.64
CA LEU A 81 -12.07 61.53 32.34
C LEU A 81 -12.71 60.22 31.88
N SER A 82 -14.04 60.21 31.64
CA SER A 82 -14.74 59.04 31.12
C SER A 82 -14.26 58.67 29.71
N HIS A 83 -13.95 59.67 28.88
CA HIS A 83 -13.42 59.47 27.55
C HIS A 83 -11.99 58.91 27.60
N GLU A 84 -11.13 59.48 28.45
CA GLU A 84 -9.77 58.99 28.68
C GLU A 84 -9.77 57.54 29.20
N LEU A 85 -10.66 57.21 30.14
CA LEU A 85 -10.83 55.85 30.67
C LEU A 85 -11.26 54.87 29.57
N ARG A 86 -12.23 55.24 28.72
CA ARG A 86 -12.67 54.43 27.59
C ARG A 86 -11.54 54.20 26.59
N GLN A 87 -10.75 55.23 26.29
CA GLN A 87 -9.58 55.10 25.41
C GLN A 87 -8.53 54.15 26.01
N MET A 88 -8.26 54.25 27.30
CA MET A 88 -7.31 53.35 27.98
C MET A 88 -7.81 51.91 28.01
N HIS A 89 -9.10 51.67 28.28
CA HIS A 89 -9.69 50.33 28.20
C HIS A 89 -9.63 49.75 26.79
N ALA A 90 -9.90 50.54 25.75
CA ALA A 90 -9.78 50.10 24.37
C ALA A 90 -8.33 49.72 24.01
N ARG A 91 -7.34 50.51 24.47
CA ARG A 91 -5.91 50.19 24.29
C ARG A 91 -5.51 48.91 25.04
N LEU A 92 -6.02 48.72 26.26
CA LEU A 92 -5.72 47.54 27.08
C LEU A 92 -6.34 46.28 26.48
N ALA A 93 -7.59 46.36 25.99
CA ALA A 93 -8.23 45.26 25.27
C ALA A 93 -7.44 44.86 24.01
N ALA A 94 -7.04 45.85 23.19
CA ALA A 94 -6.22 45.59 22.00
C ALA A 94 -4.84 45.00 22.36
N ALA A 95 -4.24 45.42 23.48
CA ALA A 95 -2.99 44.85 23.97
C ALA A 95 -3.15 43.39 24.44
N LEU A 96 -4.24 43.07 25.15
CA LEU A 96 -4.55 41.71 25.59
C LEU A 96 -4.82 40.78 24.40
N GLU A 97 -5.54 41.22 23.38
CA GLU A 97 -5.74 40.45 22.15
C GLU A 97 -4.41 40.17 21.45
N LYS A 98 -3.56 41.19 21.29
CA LYS A 98 -2.21 41.01 20.73
C LYS A 98 -1.37 40.01 21.54
N MET A 99 -1.47 40.04 22.87
CA MET A 99 -0.75 39.11 23.74
C MET A 99 -1.23 37.67 23.57
N ARG A 100 -2.55 37.45 23.45
CA ARG A 100 -3.13 36.13 23.13
C ARG A 100 -2.68 35.62 21.76
N HIS A 101 -2.66 36.49 20.75
CA HIS A 101 -2.14 36.12 19.43
C HIS A 101 -0.66 35.76 19.48
N PHE A 102 0.14 36.49 20.25
CA PHE A 102 1.56 36.20 20.44
C PHE A 102 1.79 34.86 21.15
N GLU A 103 0.98 34.53 22.16
CA GLU A 103 1.01 33.22 22.81
C GLU A 103 0.63 32.08 21.85
N ALA A 104 -0.42 32.27 21.04
CA ALA A 104 -0.82 31.29 20.03
C ALA A 104 0.30 31.05 18.99
N LEU A 105 0.89 32.12 18.47
CA LEU A 105 2.03 32.07 17.55
C LEU A 105 3.26 31.40 18.18
N LYS A 106 3.51 31.65 19.48
CA LYS A 106 4.62 31.02 20.20
C LYS A 106 4.40 29.52 20.33
N ASN A 107 3.18 29.08 20.67
CA ASN A 107 2.83 27.67 20.77
C ASN A 107 2.92 26.97 19.40
N GLU A 108 2.42 27.61 18.34
CA GLU A 108 2.53 27.10 16.97
C GLU A 108 3.99 26.98 16.53
N LYS A 109 4.82 27.99 16.82
CA LYS A 109 6.26 27.92 16.54
C LYS A 109 6.93 26.75 17.30
N GLN A 110 6.60 26.56 18.57
CA GLN A 110 7.14 25.44 19.36
C GLN A 110 6.73 24.09 18.76
N TYR A 111 5.45 23.92 18.42
CA TYR A 111 4.94 22.72 17.78
C TYR A 111 5.62 22.45 16.42
N LEU A 112 5.77 23.46 15.57
CA LEU A 112 6.46 23.34 14.28
C LEU A 112 7.94 23.02 14.46
N THR A 113 8.58 23.54 15.51
CA THR A 113 9.99 23.24 15.81
C THR A 113 10.15 21.79 16.23
N GLU A 114 9.26 21.27 17.08
CA GLU A 114 9.25 19.87 17.50
C GLU A 114 8.98 18.92 16.33
N GLN A 115 8.03 19.25 15.45
CA GLN A 115 7.81 18.47 14.22
C GLN A 115 9.05 18.46 13.31
N LEU A 116 9.74 19.59 13.19
CA LEU A 116 10.92 19.72 12.35
C LEU A 116 12.12 18.96 12.93
N GLU A 117 12.27 18.92 14.25
CA GLU A 117 13.27 18.06 14.93
C GLU A 117 12.94 16.58 14.75
N ASN A 118 11.68 16.17 14.90
CA ASN A 118 11.24 14.80 14.68
C ASN A 118 11.48 14.36 13.22
N ALA A 119 11.16 15.22 12.25
CA ALA A 119 11.41 14.95 10.83
C ALA A 119 12.91 14.84 10.52
N ARG A 120 13.75 15.70 11.14
CA ARG A 120 15.21 15.61 11.01
C ARG A 120 15.76 14.32 11.63
N ALA A 121 15.26 13.90 12.79
CA ALA A 121 15.65 12.64 13.41
C ALA A 121 15.25 11.43 12.53
N ALA A 122 14.04 11.44 11.98
CA ALA A 122 13.59 10.40 11.05
C ALA A 122 14.44 10.35 9.77
N ASN A 123 14.74 11.50 9.16
CA ASN A 123 15.63 11.57 7.99
C ASN A 123 17.04 11.08 8.31
N SER A 124 17.60 11.45 9.46
CA SER A 124 18.90 10.94 9.89
C SER A 124 18.90 9.43 10.12
N GLY A 125 17.79 8.87 10.60
CA GLY A 125 17.61 7.42 10.73
C GLY A 125 17.58 6.74 9.36
N LEU A 126 16.76 7.25 8.43
CA LEU A 126 16.66 6.73 7.06
C LEU A 126 17.98 6.85 6.29
N GLU A 127 18.74 7.93 6.46
CA GLU A 127 20.09 8.06 5.88
C GLU A 127 21.06 7.01 6.45
N GLY A 128 20.91 6.65 7.74
CA GLY A 128 21.66 5.57 8.37
C GLY A 128 21.34 4.22 7.76
N ASP A 129 20.05 3.89 7.67
CA ASP A 129 19.55 2.64 7.08
C ASP A 129 19.97 2.51 5.60
N LEU A 130 19.91 3.60 4.84
CA LEU A 130 20.34 3.64 3.45
C LEU A 130 21.83 3.34 3.32
N ARG A 131 22.68 3.98 4.13
CA ARG A 131 24.14 3.71 4.14
C ARG A 131 24.44 2.27 4.54
N GLU A 132 23.71 1.72 5.51
CA GLU A 132 23.87 0.31 5.89
C GLU A 132 23.51 -0.61 4.74
N GLN A 133 22.40 -0.33 4.03
CA GLN A 133 21.98 -1.14 2.90
C GLN A 133 22.95 -1.04 1.72
N GLU A 134 23.45 0.16 1.42
CA GLU A 134 24.48 0.38 0.40
C GLU A 134 25.77 -0.36 0.73
N ALA A 135 26.21 -0.32 1.99
CA ALA A 135 27.39 -1.06 2.45
C ALA A 135 27.20 -2.58 2.31
N ARG A 136 26.04 -3.12 2.72
CA ARG A 136 25.71 -4.55 2.54
C ARG A 136 25.71 -4.95 1.08
N HIS A 137 25.07 -4.16 0.22
CA HIS A 137 25.01 -4.44 -1.22
C HIS A 137 26.42 -4.38 -1.86
N PHE A 138 27.26 -3.42 -1.46
CA PHE A 138 28.64 -3.35 -1.91
C PHE A 138 29.47 -4.56 -1.46
N GLU A 139 29.31 -5.02 -0.21
CA GLU A 139 29.97 -6.23 0.27
C GLU A 139 29.49 -7.49 -0.48
N GLU A 140 28.19 -7.61 -0.76
CA GLU A 140 27.64 -8.72 -1.54
C GLU A 140 28.17 -8.72 -2.98
N GLN A 141 28.25 -7.56 -3.63
CA GLN A 141 28.84 -7.43 -4.96
C GLN A 141 30.31 -7.84 -4.97
N LYS A 142 31.08 -7.33 -4.01
CA LYS A 142 32.50 -7.67 -3.90
C LYS A 142 32.70 -9.16 -3.63
N ALA A 143 31.91 -9.76 -2.75
CA ALA A 143 31.95 -11.20 -2.48
C ALA A 143 31.56 -12.03 -3.72
N ALA A 144 30.61 -11.56 -4.53
CA ALA A 144 30.25 -12.18 -5.79
C ALA A 144 31.41 -12.11 -6.81
N GLU A 145 32.05 -10.95 -6.96
CA GLU A 145 33.23 -10.77 -7.83
C GLU A 145 34.41 -11.64 -7.38
N GLU A 146 34.71 -11.68 -6.09
CA GLU A 146 35.77 -12.55 -5.53
C GLU A 146 35.46 -14.03 -5.79
N LYS A 147 34.19 -14.43 -5.68
CA LYS A 147 33.76 -15.80 -5.98
C LYS A 147 33.89 -16.13 -7.47
N ILE A 148 33.57 -15.20 -8.36
CA ILE A 148 33.78 -15.35 -9.80
C ILE A 148 35.27 -15.53 -10.10
N ALA A 149 36.12 -14.63 -9.58
CA ALA A 149 37.57 -14.70 -9.78
C ALA A 149 38.18 -15.99 -9.22
N LEU A 150 37.66 -16.51 -8.11
CA LEU A 150 38.07 -17.80 -7.55
C LEU A 150 37.70 -18.96 -8.46
N LEU A 151 36.49 -18.94 -9.05
CA LEU A 151 36.03 -19.96 -9.99
C LEU A 151 36.84 -19.93 -11.29
N GLU A 152 37.13 -18.75 -11.85
CA GLU A 152 37.99 -18.60 -13.03
C GLU A 152 39.41 -19.10 -12.79
N ASN A 153 40.01 -18.76 -11.63
CA ASN A 153 41.31 -19.30 -11.25
C ASN A 153 41.29 -20.82 -11.03
N ALA A 154 40.21 -21.35 -10.47
CA ALA A 154 40.04 -22.79 -10.31
C ALA A 154 39.91 -23.49 -11.66
N GLU A 155 39.17 -22.91 -12.60
CA GLU A 155 39.04 -23.38 -13.98
C GLU A 155 40.41 -23.43 -14.67
N GLU A 156 41.18 -22.33 -14.62
CA GLU A 156 42.50 -22.29 -15.27
C GLU A 156 43.49 -23.24 -14.59
N ARG A 157 43.47 -23.36 -13.26
CA ARG A 157 44.30 -24.33 -12.53
C ARG A 157 43.93 -25.77 -12.90
N LEU A 158 42.64 -26.08 -13.03
CA LEU A 158 42.17 -27.40 -13.48
C LEU A 158 42.62 -27.68 -14.91
N ARG A 159 42.55 -26.68 -15.80
CA ARG A 159 43.02 -26.80 -17.18
C ARG A 159 44.52 -27.08 -17.25
N VAL A 160 45.35 -26.34 -16.51
CA VAL A 160 46.81 -26.55 -16.46
C VAL A 160 47.15 -27.90 -15.84
N GLN A 161 46.46 -28.30 -14.76
CA GLN A 161 46.64 -29.63 -14.17
C GLN A 161 46.22 -30.74 -15.14
N PHE A 162 45.16 -30.54 -15.91
CA PHE A 162 44.72 -31.46 -16.94
C PHE A 162 45.73 -31.58 -18.07
N GLU A 163 46.27 -30.47 -18.59
CA GLU A 163 47.34 -30.49 -19.60
C GLU A 163 48.61 -31.18 -19.07
N SER A 164 49.02 -30.90 -17.83
CA SER A 164 50.18 -31.54 -17.20
C SER A 164 49.97 -33.03 -16.94
N LEU A 165 48.77 -33.43 -16.51
CA LEU A 165 48.40 -34.81 -16.27
C LEU A 165 48.28 -35.58 -17.60
N ALA A 166 47.69 -34.96 -18.63
CA ALA A 166 47.63 -35.51 -19.97
C ALA A 166 49.03 -35.72 -20.55
N ASN A 167 49.92 -34.73 -20.45
CA ASN A 167 51.31 -34.85 -20.91
C ASN A 167 52.10 -35.92 -20.14
N ARG A 168 51.95 -35.99 -18.80
CA ARG A 168 52.57 -37.05 -17.99
C ARG A 168 52.01 -38.43 -18.30
N LEU A 169 50.70 -38.56 -18.50
CA LEU A 169 50.06 -39.81 -18.87
C LEU A 169 50.50 -40.24 -20.28
N PHE A 170 50.69 -39.29 -21.20
CA PHE A 170 51.23 -39.51 -22.54
C PHE A 170 52.68 -39.99 -22.50
N GLU A 171 53.57 -39.35 -21.71
CA GLU A 171 54.97 -39.78 -21.53
C GLU A 171 55.11 -41.12 -20.82
N GLN A 172 54.31 -41.36 -19.77
CA GLN A 172 54.37 -42.59 -18.98
C GLN A 172 53.78 -43.79 -19.73
N LYS A 173 52.85 -43.56 -20.67
CA LYS A 173 52.26 -44.60 -21.54
C LYS A 173 52.93 -44.76 -22.90
N THR A 174 53.71 -43.80 -23.40
CA THR A 174 54.49 -43.97 -24.65
C THR A 174 55.51 -45.12 -24.54
N ARG A 175 55.91 -45.51 -23.33
CA ARG A 175 56.75 -46.71 -23.11
C ARG A 175 55.98 -48.04 -23.16
N THR A 176 54.64 -48.03 -23.15
CA THR A 176 53.83 -49.26 -23.23
C THR A 176 52.54 -49.06 -24.06
N VAL A 177 52.67 -49.46 -25.33
CA VAL A 177 51.60 -49.89 -26.25
C VAL A 177 50.74 -48.79 -26.91
N ASP A 178 50.79 -48.80 -28.24
CA ASP A 178 50.34 -47.79 -29.19
C ASP A 178 48.90 -48.03 -29.71
N GLU A 179 48.32 -46.97 -30.28
CA GLU A 179 47.11 -46.88 -31.12
C GLU A 179 45.73 -47.24 -30.52
N GLN A 180 45.53 -48.33 -29.76
CA GLN A 180 44.18 -48.69 -29.24
C GLN A 180 43.62 -47.72 -28.17
N ASN A 181 44.49 -46.98 -27.47
CA ASN A 181 44.08 -46.05 -26.41
C ASN A 181 43.69 -44.65 -26.90
N LYS A 182 44.09 -44.24 -28.12
CA LYS A 182 43.68 -42.93 -28.67
C LYS A 182 42.16 -42.87 -28.88
N GLN A 183 41.58 -43.92 -29.47
CA GLN A 183 40.12 -44.02 -29.66
C GLN A 183 39.35 -44.15 -28.33
N SER A 184 39.95 -44.77 -27.31
CA SER A 184 39.31 -44.92 -25.99
C SER A 184 39.34 -43.63 -25.16
N LEU A 185 40.38 -42.80 -25.29
CA LEU A 185 40.44 -41.49 -24.63
C LEU A 185 39.51 -40.47 -25.28
N GLU A 186 39.38 -40.51 -26.62
CA GLU A 186 38.47 -39.63 -27.34
C GLU A 186 36.99 -39.90 -26.98
N SER A 187 36.63 -41.18 -26.76
CA SER A 187 35.27 -41.56 -26.35
C SER A 187 34.93 -41.21 -24.90
N ILE A 188 35.93 -41.09 -24.03
CA ILE A 188 35.76 -40.72 -22.60
C ILE A 188 35.74 -39.19 -22.43
N LEU A 189 36.49 -38.45 -23.25
CA LEU A 189 36.57 -36.99 -23.18
C LEU A 189 35.41 -36.27 -23.89
N TYR A 190 34.83 -36.89 -24.92
CA TYR A 190 33.71 -36.30 -25.66
C TYR A 190 32.45 -36.07 -24.79
N PRO A 191 32.00 -37.01 -23.93
CA PRO A 191 30.86 -36.81 -23.04
C PRO A 191 31.07 -35.66 -22.04
N LEU A 192 32.30 -35.50 -21.53
CA LEU A 192 32.62 -34.44 -20.57
C LEU A 192 32.63 -33.05 -21.24
N ARG A 193 33.18 -32.97 -22.45
CA ARG A 193 33.15 -31.74 -23.26
C ARG A 193 31.72 -31.36 -23.63
N ALA A 194 30.91 -32.35 -24.03
CA ALA A 194 29.49 -32.15 -24.32
C ALA A 194 28.69 -31.71 -23.08
N GLN A 195 29.01 -32.25 -21.89
CA GLN A 195 28.37 -31.83 -20.64
C GLN A 195 28.77 -30.42 -20.20
N LEU A 196 30.03 -30.03 -20.35
CA LEU A 196 30.49 -28.67 -20.05
C LEU A 196 29.89 -27.64 -21.02
N GLU A 197 29.78 -28.00 -22.30
CA GLU A 197 29.13 -27.15 -23.30
C GLU A 197 27.62 -27.06 -23.06
N GLY A 198 26.98 -28.16 -22.65
CA GLY A 198 25.59 -28.17 -22.18
C GLY A 198 25.36 -27.34 -20.92
N PHE A 199 26.26 -27.41 -19.94
CA PHE A 199 26.21 -26.62 -18.72
C PHE A 199 26.37 -25.12 -19.01
N LYS A 200 27.35 -24.75 -19.83
CA LYS A 200 27.54 -23.36 -20.28
C LYS A 200 26.30 -22.83 -20.98
N LYS A 201 25.69 -23.64 -21.85
CA LYS A 201 24.47 -23.27 -22.55
C LYS A 201 23.30 -23.09 -21.58
N GLN A 202 23.13 -24.01 -20.63
CA GLN A 202 22.06 -23.95 -19.64
C GLN A 202 22.17 -22.77 -18.68
N VAL A 203 23.39 -22.40 -18.26
CA VAL A 203 23.65 -21.20 -17.45
C VAL A 203 23.28 -19.94 -18.24
N ASN A 204 23.72 -19.85 -19.50
CA ASN A 204 23.43 -18.70 -20.35
C ASN A 204 21.93 -18.60 -20.70
N ASP A 205 21.27 -19.73 -20.93
CA ASP A 205 19.84 -19.83 -21.16
C ASP A 205 19.04 -19.42 -19.90
N SER A 206 19.52 -19.76 -18.70
CA SER A 206 18.90 -19.38 -17.43
C SER A 206 18.97 -17.87 -17.20
N PHE A 207 20.13 -17.23 -17.40
CA PHE A 207 20.24 -15.77 -17.31
C PHE A 207 19.41 -15.05 -18.37
N SER A 208 19.36 -15.61 -19.58
CA SER A 208 18.51 -15.08 -20.66
C SER A 208 17.02 -15.26 -20.38
N ALA A 209 16.62 -16.32 -19.67
CA ALA A 209 15.25 -16.55 -19.24
C ALA A 209 14.84 -15.59 -18.12
N GLU A 210 15.71 -15.36 -17.13
CA GLU A 210 15.49 -14.39 -16.05
C GLU A 210 15.38 -12.95 -16.58
N ALA A 211 16.25 -12.57 -17.53
CA ALA A 211 16.17 -11.28 -18.20
C ALA A 211 14.87 -11.13 -19.01
N ARG A 212 14.42 -12.19 -19.69
CA ARG A 212 13.12 -12.21 -20.39
C ARG A 212 11.96 -12.06 -19.41
N GLU A 213 11.99 -12.75 -18.28
CA GLU A 213 10.92 -12.71 -17.28
C GLU A 213 10.80 -11.33 -16.64
N ARG A 214 11.94 -10.66 -16.35
CA ARG A 214 11.97 -9.24 -15.95
C ARG A 214 11.41 -8.32 -17.02
N HIS A 215 11.76 -8.51 -18.29
CA HIS A 215 11.20 -7.72 -19.38
C HIS A 215 9.70 -7.97 -19.57
N THR A 216 9.21 -9.21 -19.41
CA THR A 216 7.78 -9.53 -19.42
C THR A 216 7.07 -8.81 -18.28
N LEU A 217 7.63 -8.80 -17.07
CA LEU A 217 7.05 -8.06 -15.93
C LEU A 217 6.96 -6.55 -16.20
N VAL A 218 8.00 -5.93 -16.75
CA VAL A 218 7.97 -4.50 -17.12
C VAL A 218 6.93 -4.24 -18.21
N HIS A 219 6.83 -5.12 -19.19
CA HIS A 219 5.82 -5.01 -20.25
C HIS A 219 4.40 -5.18 -19.70
N GLU A 220 4.21 -6.05 -18.71
CA GLU A 220 2.95 -6.30 -18.03
C GLU A 220 2.53 -5.10 -17.17
N ILE A 221 3.49 -4.44 -16.51
CA ILE A 221 3.29 -3.18 -15.77
C ILE A 221 2.90 -2.06 -16.73
N ASN A 222 3.56 -1.94 -17.87
CA ASN A 222 3.23 -0.94 -18.88
C ASN A 222 1.85 -1.20 -19.50
N ASN A 223 1.48 -2.46 -19.75
CA ASN A 223 0.14 -2.83 -20.19
C ASN A 223 -0.91 -2.47 -19.14
N LEU A 224 -0.64 -2.74 -17.84
CA LEU A 224 -1.52 -2.31 -16.74
C LEU A 224 -1.71 -0.79 -16.72
N LYS A 225 -0.63 -0.03 -16.89
CA LYS A 225 -0.69 1.43 -16.94
C LYS A 225 -1.55 1.92 -18.11
N GLN A 226 -1.31 1.41 -19.32
CA GLN A 226 -2.04 1.81 -20.52
C GLN A 226 -3.52 1.42 -20.44
N LEU A 227 -3.81 0.25 -19.89
CA LEU A 227 -5.18 -0.20 -19.63
C LEU A 227 -5.86 0.71 -18.60
N ASN A 228 -5.18 1.08 -17.53
CA ASN A 228 -5.70 2.02 -16.53
C ASN A 228 -6.03 3.38 -17.17
N GLU A 229 -5.15 3.91 -18.01
CA GLU A 229 -5.39 5.15 -18.76
C GLU A 229 -6.62 5.04 -19.69
N GLN A 230 -6.76 3.94 -20.43
CA GLN A 230 -7.92 3.69 -21.30
C GLN A 230 -9.22 3.52 -20.50
N MET A 231 -9.20 2.73 -19.43
CA MET A 231 -10.37 2.49 -18.58
C MET A 231 -10.81 3.75 -17.85
N ALA A 232 -9.89 4.58 -17.37
CA ALA A 232 -10.20 5.87 -16.77
C ALA A 232 -10.90 6.80 -17.78
N GLN A 233 -10.40 6.84 -19.02
CA GLN A 233 -11.00 7.64 -20.09
C GLN A 233 -12.39 7.14 -20.51
N GLU A 234 -12.56 5.81 -20.63
CA GLU A 234 -13.85 5.17 -20.93
C GLU A 234 -14.87 5.42 -19.81
N ALA A 235 -14.45 5.35 -18.53
CA ALA A 235 -15.31 5.63 -17.39
C ALA A 235 -15.79 7.09 -17.37
N VAL A 236 -14.92 8.06 -17.67
CA VAL A 236 -15.29 9.49 -17.78
C VAL A 236 -16.29 9.71 -18.91
N ASN A 237 -16.01 9.19 -20.12
CA ASN A 237 -16.88 9.32 -21.27
C ASN A 237 -18.25 8.67 -21.03
N LEU A 238 -18.28 7.55 -20.31
CA LEU A 238 -19.51 6.85 -19.99
C LEU A 238 -20.32 7.55 -18.88
N THR A 239 -19.69 8.09 -17.84
CA THR A 239 -20.41 8.90 -16.84
C THR A 239 -21.13 10.08 -17.47
N GLN A 240 -20.61 10.60 -18.59
CA GLN A 240 -21.29 11.63 -19.38
C GLN A 240 -22.42 11.06 -20.28
N ALA A 241 -22.26 9.83 -20.79
CA ALA A 241 -23.21 9.19 -21.72
C ALA A 241 -24.40 8.48 -21.05
N LEU A 242 -24.26 7.98 -19.82
CA LEU A 242 -25.27 7.21 -19.08
C LEU A 242 -25.98 8.01 -17.97
N LYS A 243 -25.99 9.34 -18.09
CA LYS A 243 -26.66 10.25 -17.15
C LYS A 243 -28.15 9.88 -16.98
N GLY A 244 -28.52 9.44 -15.78
CA GLY A 244 -29.92 9.22 -15.38
C GLY A 244 -30.54 7.84 -15.66
N ASP A 245 -29.82 6.84 -16.19
CA ASP A 245 -30.34 5.47 -16.36
C ASP A 245 -29.63 4.46 -15.42
N ASN A 246 -30.24 4.23 -14.25
CA ASN A 246 -29.74 3.29 -13.24
C ASN A 246 -29.57 1.85 -13.76
N LYS A 247 -30.38 1.43 -14.74
CA LYS A 247 -30.31 0.07 -15.29
C LYS A 247 -29.12 -0.07 -16.25
N ALA A 248 -28.87 0.94 -17.06
CA ALA A 248 -27.70 1.00 -17.93
C ALA A 248 -26.39 1.07 -17.14
N GLN A 249 -26.36 1.81 -16.03
CA GLN A 249 -25.20 1.88 -15.13
C GLN A 249 -24.86 0.53 -14.49
N GLY A 250 -25.87 -0.20 -14.01
CA GLY A 250 -25.68 -1.55 -13.46
C GLY A 250 -25.11 -2.53 -14.50
N ASN A 251 -25.69 -2.55 -15.69
CA ASN A 251 -25.23 -3.39 -16.80
C ASN A 251 -23.79 -3.04 -17.24
N TRP A 252 -23.40 -1.76 -17.15
CA TRP A 252 -22.02 -1.38 -17.45
C TRP A 252 -21.03 -1.87 -16.38
N GLY A 253 -21.41 -1.82 -15.10
CA GLY A 253 -20.60 -2.40 -14.03
C GLY A 253 -20.30 -3.88 -14.25
N GLU A 254 -21.28 -4.65 -14.72
CA GLU A 254 -21.12 -6.06 -15.09
C GLU A 254 -20.17 -6.24 -16.29
N VAL A 255 -20.27 -5.39 -17.32
CA VAL A 255 -19.38 -5.43 -18.49
C VAL A 255 -17.93 -5.13 -18.10
N VAL A 256 -17.70 -4.14 -17.22
CA VAL A 256 -16.34 -3.83 -16.72
C VAL A 256 -15.80 -4.99 -15.89
N LEU A 257 -16.61 -5.59 -15.02
CA LEU A 257 -16.22 -6.75 -14.24
C LEU A 257 -15.84 -7.94 -15.14
N ALA A 258 -16.65 -8.24 -16.16
CA ALA A 258 -16.37 -9.29 -17.13
C ALA A 258 -15.07 -9.03 -17.90
N ARG A 259 -14.81 -7.78 -18.28
CA ARG A 259 -13.56 -7.38 -18.95
C ARG A 259 -12.35 -7.62 -18.05
N VAL A 260 -12.39 -7.15 -16.79
CA VAL A 260 -11.32 -7.36 -15.80
C VAL A 260 -11.06 -8.85 -15.56
N LEU A 261 -12.12 -9.67 -15.47
CA LEU A 261 -11.98 -11.12 -15.36
C LEU A 261 -11.30 -11.74 -16.59
N SER A 262 -11.72 -11.35 -17.80
CA SER A 262 -11.12 -11.86 -19.05
C SER A 262 -9.63 -11.48 -19.18
N GLU A 263 -9.24 -10.29 -18.72
CA GLU A 263 -7.87 -9.78 -18.79
C GLU A 263 -6.97 -10.26 -17.65
N SER A 264 -7.55 -10.84 -16.59
CA SER A 264 -6.80 -11.45 -15.50
C SER A 264 -6.08 -12.76 -15.89
N GLY A 265 -6.52 -13.37 -16.99
CA GLY A 265 -6.04 -14.66 -17.48
C GLY A 265 -6.64 -15.88 -16.76
N LEU A 266 -7.65 -15.67 -15.90
CA LEU A 266 -8.48 -16.74 -15.36
C LEU A 266 -9.46 -17.26 -16.42
N ARG A 267 -9.84 -18.54 -16.37
CA ARG A 267 -10.77 -19.15 -17.33
C ARG A 267 -12.14 -19.36 -16.70
N GLU A 268 -13.17 -18.94 -17.42
CA GLU A 268 -14.56 -19.16 -17.04
C GLU A 268 -14.85 -20.66 -17.00
N GLY A 269 -15.60 -21.11 -15.99
CA GLY A 269 -15.95 -22.51 -15.79
C GLY A 269 -14.85 -23.36 -15.13
N HIS A 270 -13.69 -22.77 -14.85
CA HIS A 270 -12.57 -23.44 -14.17
C HIS A 270 -12.11 -22.65 -12.95
N GLU A 271 -11.53 -21.47 -13.17
CA GLU A 271 -11.02 -20.62 -12.10
C GLU A 271 -12.04 -19.59 -11.62
N TYR A 272 -13.10 -19.32 -12.38
CA TYR A 272 -14.22 -18.52 -11.90
C TYR A 272 -15.55 -18.91 -12.56
N HIS A 273 -16.65 -18.60 -11.89
CA HIS A 273 -18.02 -18.77 -12.38
C HIS A 273 -18.83 -17.49 -12.15
N THR A 274 -19.68 -17.16 -13.11
CA THR A 274 -20.61 -16.04 -13.07
C THR A 274 -21.99 -16.51 -12.58
N GLN A 275 -22.68 -15.69 -11.79
CA GLN A 275 -24.09 -15.85 -11.40
C GLN A 275 -24.46 -17.21 -10.79
N MET A 276 -23.54 -17.85 -10.07
CA MET A 276 -23.82 -19.12 -9.40
C MET A 276 -24.89 -18.94 -8.33
N SER A 277 -25.86 -19.84 -8.32
CA SER A 277 -26.88 -19.89 -7.29
C SER A 277 -26.39 -20.76 -6.14
N LEU A 278 -26.14 -20.16 -4.98
CA LEU A 278 -25.71 -20.84 -3.77
C LEU A 278 -26.86 -20.85 -2.75
N GLU A 279 -26.97 -21.90 -1.95
CA GLU A 279 -27.97 -22.04 -0.89
C GLU A 279 -27.26 -22.09 0.48
N ASN A 280 -27.77 -21.33 1.46
CA ASN A 280 -27.34 -21.41 2.86
C ASN A 280 -28.03 -22.55 3.60
N GLU A 281 -27.54 -22.89 4.80
CA GLU A 281 -28.11 -23.95 5.67
C GLU A 281 -29.63 -23.75 5.94
N ASP A 282 -30.10 -22.50 5.93
CA ASP A 282 -31.51 -22.10 6.11
C ASP A 282 -32.38 -22.20 4.83
N GLY A 283 -31.84 -22.70 3.71
CA GLY A 283 -32.56 -22.78 2.42
C GLY A 283 -32.76 -21.42 1.72
N LYS A 284 -32.08 -20.37 2.18
CA LYS A 284 -32.05 -19.06 1.51
C LYS A 284 -31.07 -19.10 0.33
N ARG A 285 -31.56 -18.68 -0.83
CA ARG A 285 -30.80 -18.61 -2.08
C ARG A 285 -30.04 -17.29 -2.17
N TYR A 286 -28.72 -17.38 -2.29
CA TYR A 286 -27.80 -16.26 -2.52
C TYR A 286 -27.19 -16.41 -3.91
N GLN A 287 -27.18 -15.31 -4.66
CA GLN A 287 -26.61 -15.28 -6.00
C GLN A 287 -25.54 -14.19 -6.02
N PRO A 288 -24.28 -14.53 -5.70
CA PRO A 288 -23.17 -13.62 -5.95
C PRO A 288 -23.00 -13.39 -7.45
N ASP A 289 -22.44 -12.23 -7.81
CA ASP A 289 -22.21 -11.87 -9.21
C ASP A 289 -21.12 -12.77 -9.81
N VAL A 290 -20.01 -12.95 -9.09
CA VAL A 290 -18.89 -13.82 -9.51
C VAL A 290 -18.28 -14.55 -8.31
N VAL A 291 -17.93 -15.82 -8.51
CA VAL A 291 -17.15 -16.64 -7.58
C VAL A 291 -15.85 -17.01 -8.25
N VAL A 292 -14.72 -16.72 -7.61
CA VAL A 292 -13.36 -17.04 -8.08
C VAL A 292 -12.80 -18.15 -7.20
N HIS A 293 -12.35 -19.24 -7.81
CA HIS A 293 -11.72 -20.37 -7.16
C HIS A 293 -10.22 -20.15 -7.02
N LEU A 294 -9.68 -20.51 -5.86
CA LEU A 294 -8.27 -20.49 -5.53
C LEU A 294 -7.74 -21.91 -5.35
N PRO A 295 -6.42 -22.09 -5.48
CA PRO A 295 -5.78 -23.34 -5.08
C PRO A 295 -6.15 -23.75 -3.65
N GLN A 296 -6.15 -25.05 -3.37
CA GLN A 296 -6.55 -25.64 -2.07
C GLN A 296 -8.06 -25.59 -1.79
N ASN A 297 -8.89 -25.56 -2.84
CA ASN A 297 -10.36 -25.54 -2.78
C ASN A 297 -10.92 -24.32 -2.05
N LYS A 298 -10.21 -23.19 -2.03
CA LYS A 298 -10.70 -21.94 -1.42
C LYS A 298 -11.40 -21.06 -2.44
N ASP A 299 -12.28 -20.19 -1.98
CA ASP A 299 -13.05 -19.32 -2.88
C ASP A 299 -13.05 -17.86 -2.44
N VAL A 300 -13.21 -16.97 -3.41
CA VAL A 300 -13.40 -15.54 -3.21
C VAL A 300 -14.65 -15.11 -3.97
N VAL A 301 -15.55 -14.44 -3.25
CA VAL A 301 -16.79 -13.92 -3.81
C VAL A 301 -16.61 -12.45 -4.19
N ILE A 302 -17.13 -12.07 -5.36
CA ILE A 302 -17.15 -10.70 -5.85
C ILE A 302 -18.62 -10.27 -6.01
N ASP A 303 -18.98 -9.14 -5.40
CA ASP A 303 -20.29 -8.50 -5.52
C ASP A 303 -20.10 -7.08 -6.09
N ALA A 304 -20.78 -6.79 -7.20
CA ALA A 304 -20.62 -5.59 -8.01
C ALA A 304 -21.93 -4.81 -8.05
N LYS A 305 -22.43 -4.37 -6.89
CA LYS A 305 -23.66 -3.59 -6.84
C LYS A 305 -23.51 -2.28 -6.07
N MET A 306 -23.11 -1.25 -6.79
CA MET A 306 -23.00 0.12 -6.26
C MET A 306 -23.78 1.13 -7.10
N SER A 307 -24.57 1.97 -6.46
CA SER A 307 -25.24 3.12 -7.09
C SER A 307 -24.29 4.31 -7.21
N LEU A 308 -23.96 4.72 -8.44
CA LEU A 308 -23.03 5.83 -8.73
C LEU A 308 -23.70 7.21 -8.82
N ILE A 309 -25.01 7.30 -8.55
CA ILE A 309 -25.81 8.52 -8.69
C ILE A 309 -25.25 9.69 -7.85
N ALA A 310 -24.76 9.41 -6.63
CA ALA A 310 -24.20 10.44 -5.76
C ALA A 310 -22.83 10.93 -6.28
N TYR A 311 -22.00 10.03 -6.78
CA TYR A 311 -20.74 10.41 -7.43
C TYR A 311 -20.96 11.22 -8.70
N GLU A 312 -21.94 10.85 -9.53
CA GLU A 312 -22.29 11.61 -10.74
C GLU A 312 -22.69 13.06 -10.39
N ARG A 313 -23.49 13.24 -9.33
CA ARG A 313 -23.85 14.57 -8.82
C ARG A 313 -22.64 15.34 -8.28
N CYS A 314 -21.73 14.66 -7.60
CA CYS A 314 -20.47 15.25 -7.12
C CYS A 314 -19.59 15.71 -8.28
N PHE A 315 -19.45 14.90 -9.33
CA PHE A 315 -18.63 15.21 -10.49
C PHE A 315 -19.20 16.37 -11.33
N ASN A 316 -20.53 16.45 -11.45
CA ASN A 316 -21.23 17.49 -12.21
C ASN A 316 -21.60 18.73 -11.38
N ALA A 317 -21.20 18.82 -10.10
CA ALA A 317 -21.54 19.95 -9.24
C ALA A 317 -20.83 21.23 -9.69
N GLU A 318 -21.57 22.32 -9.79
CA GLU A 318 -21.02 23.63 -10.18
C GLU A 318 -20.50 24.42 -8.97
N THR A 319 -21.02 24.12 -7.78
CA THR A 319 -20.63 24.78 -6.53
C THR A 319 -19.89 23.82 -5.58
N VAL A 320 -19.00 24.38 -4.75
CA VAL A 320 -18.26 23.61 -3.74
C VAL A 320 -19.21 22.95 -2.73
N ALA A 321 -20.27 23.66 -2.33
CA ALA A 321 -21.25 23.16 -1.35
C ALA A 321 -22.05 21.96 -1.90
N GLU A 322 -22.47 22.01 -3.16
CA GLU A 322 -23.15 20.86 -3.81
C GLU A 322 -22.21 19.67 -3.97
N ARG A 323 -20.94 19.93 -4.29
CA ARG A 323 -19.92 18.89 -4.40
C ARG A 323 -19.70 18.16 -3.08
N GLU A 324 -19.54 18.90 -1.98
CA GLU A 324 -19.35 18.33 -0.64
C GLU A 324 -20.57 17.53 -0.17
N LEU A 325 -21.78 18.04 -0.43
CA LEU A 325 -23.02 17.32 -0.11
C LEU A 325 -23.11 16.00 -0.89
N ALA A 326 -22.88 16.04 -2.20
CA ALA A 326 -22.95 14.85 -3.04
C ALA A 326 -21.84 13.82 -2.71
N LEU A 327 -20.66 14.29 -2.32
CA LEU A 327 -19.57 13.43 -1.84
C LEU A 327 -19.93 12.73 -0.52
N SER A 328 -20.56 13.45 0.41
CA SER A 328 -21.07 12.87 1.66
C SER A 328 -22.14 11.79 1.40
N GLU A 329 -23.06 12.05 0.46
CA GLU A 329 -24.05 11.07 0.03
C GLU A 329 -23.41 9.84 -0.65
N HIS A 330 -22.33 10.03 -1.42
CA HIS A 330 -21.56 8.94 -2.01
C HIS A 330 -20.94 8.05 -0.93
N LEU A 331 -20.25 8.65 0.06
CA LEU A 331 -19.70 7.92 1.21
C LEU A 331 -20.77 7.17 2.00
N ALA A 332 -21.93 7.79 2.23
CA ALA A 332 -23.06 7.16 2.91
C ALA A 332 -23.60 5.95 2.12
N SER A 333 -23.68 6.06 0.79
CA SER A 333 -24.03 4.96 -0.10
C SER A 333 -23.05 3.80 0.03
N ILE A 334 -21.73 4.04 -0.02
CA ILE A 334 -20.71 2.98 0.12
C ILE A 334 -20.88 2.25 1.45
N ARG A 335 -20.97 2.99 2.57
CA ARG A 335 -21.15 2.38 3.90
C ARG A 335 -22.46 1.61 4.00
N GLY A 336 -23.54 2.08 3.35
CA GLY A 336 -24.80 1.37 3.25
C GLY A 336 -24.65 0.01 2.57
N HIS A 337 -23.91 -0.03 1.46
CA HIS A 337 -23.59 -1.26 0.74
C HIS A 337 -22.69 -2.20 1.56
N ILE A 338 -21.64 -1.70 2.21
CA ILE A 338 -20.78 -2.49 3.11
C ILE A 338 -21.63 -3.18 4.19
N ARG A 339 -22.49 -2.43 4.89
CA ARG A 339 -23.38 -3.00 5.91
C ARG A 339 -24.39 -3.98 5.33
N GLY A 340 -24.91 -3.72 4.14
CA GLY A 340 -25.84 -4.60 3.45
C GLY A 340 -25.20 -5.94 3.05
N LEU A 341 -23.95 -5.88 2.60
CA LEU A 341 -23.19 -7.05 2.16
C LEU A 341 -22.69 -7.88 3.35
N SER A 342 -22.27 -7.23 4.44
CA SER A 342 -21.86 -7.89 5.68
C SER A 342 -22.99 -8.72 6.32
N ARG A 343 -24.26 -8.35 6.11
CA ARG A 343 -25.43 -9.13 6.57
C ARG A 343 -25.72 -10.35 5.71
N LYS A 344 -25.15 -10.43 4.51
CA LYS A 344 -25.23 -11.63 3.68
C LYS A 344 -24.02 -12.46 4.09
N ASP A 345 -24.21 -13.38 5.03
CA ASP A 345 -23.17 -14.27 5.55
C ASP A 345 -22.67 -15.25 4.47
N TYR A 346 -21.97 -14.74 3.44
CA TYR A 346 -21.43 -15.55 2.35
C TYR A 346 -20.41 -16.58 2.85
N HIS A 347 -19.78 -16.31 4.00
CA HIS A 347 -18.88 -17.21 4.71
C HIS A 347 -19.54 -18.48 5.24
N GLN A 348 -20.88 -18.55 5.29
CA GLN A 348 -21.65 -19.70 5.77
C GLN A 348 -22.31 -20.51 4.64
N LEU A 349 -22.02 -20.20 3.37
CA LEU A 349 -22.61 -20.90 2.22
C LEU A 349 -22.04 -22.32 2.05
N HIS A 350 -22.93 -23.31 1.87
CA HIS A 350 -22.53 -24.68 1.60
C HIS A 350 -21.84 -24.81 0.22
N GLY A 351 -20.71 -25.50 0.18
CA GLY A 351 -19.99 -25.80 -1.07
C GLY A 351 -18.96 -24.76 -1.50
N VAL A 352 -18.75 -23.72 -0.70
CA VAL A 352 -17.73 -22.69 -0.90
C VAL A 352 -16.80 -22.71 0.32
N HIS A 353 -15.51 -23.01 0.15
CA HIS A 353 -14.56 -22.83 1.26
C HIS A 353 -13.97 -21.42 1.16
N SER A 354 -14.81 -20.42 1.39
CA SER A 354 -14.41 -19.02 1.18
C SER A 354 -13.24 -18.63 2.08
N LEU A 355 -12.32 -17.84 1.55
CA LEU A 355 -11.48 -16.98 2.39
C LEU A 355 -12.38 -16.04 3.21
N ASP A 356 -11.89 -15.55 4.34
CA ASP A 356 -12.65 -14.74 5.30
C ASP A 356 -13.10 -13.36 4.75
N TYR A 357 -13.13 -13.10 3.44
CA TYR A 357 -13.44 -11.79 2.86
C TYR A 357 -14.20 -11.83 1.52
N VAL A 358 -15.11 -10.86 1.35
CA VAL A 358 -15.86 -10.60 0.09
C VAL A 358 -15.28 -9.37 -0.60
N LEU A 359 -15.10 -9.43 -1.93
CA LEU A 359 -14.66 -8.28 -2.72
C LEU A 359 -15.88 -7.45 -3.15
N MET A 360 -15.95 -6.20 -2.71
CA MET A 360 -16.95 -5.24 -3.16
C MET A 360 -16.39 -4.42 -4.32
N PHE A 361 -16.93 -4.62 -5.52
CA PHE A 361 -16.43 -4.01 -6.74
C PHE A 361 -17.07 -2.65 -7.04
N ILE A 362 -16.22 -1.63 -7.25
CA ILE A 362 -16.61 -0.28 -7.64
C ILE A 362 -16.15 -0.06 -9.09
N PRO A 363 -17.06 -0.02 -10.07
CA PRO A 363 -16.69 -0.06 -11.49
C PRO A 363 -16.05 1.23 -12.03
N VAL A 364 -16.14 2.34 -11.27
CA VAL A 364 -15.57 3.63 -11.65
C VAL A 364 -14.41 3.98 -10.72
N GLU A 365 -13.19 3.87 -11.23
CA GLU A 365 -11.96 4.13 -10.47
C GLU A 365 -11.93 5.55 -9.84
N PRO A 366 -12.26 6.65 -10.56
CA PRO A 366 -12.32 7.97 -9.94
C PRO A 366 -13.31 8.08 -8.77
N ALA A 367 -14.42 7.34 -8.82
CA ALA A 367 -15.41 7.32 -7.75
C ALA A 367 -14.89 6.61 -6.50
N PHE A 368 -14.06 5.58 -6.68
CA PHE A 368 -13.35 4.91 -5.60
C PHE A 368 -12.30 5.85 -4.98
N GLN A 369 -11.44 6.47 -5.80
CA GLN A 369 -10.39 7.38 -5.34
C GLN A 369 -10.97 8.58 -4.56
N ALA A 370 -12.01 9.22 -5.10
CA ALA A 370 -12.68 10.33 -4.44
C ALA A 370 -13.27 9.95 -3.06
N ALA A 371 -13.75 8.71 -2.90
CA ALA A 371 -14.24 8.23 -1.62
C ALA A 371 -13.11 8.00 -0.60
N ILE A 372 -11.99 7.40 -1.03
CA ILE A 372 -10.84 7.13 -0.15
C ILE A 372 -10.13 8.43 0.25
N GLU A 373 -10.00 9.40 -0.66
CA GLU A 373 -9.43 10.72 -0.35
C GLU A 373 -10.29 11.49 0.66
N ALA A 374 -11.61 11.38 0.55
CA ALA A 374 -12.54 12.07 1.44
C ALA A 374 -12.62 11.43 2.84
N ASP A 375 -12.57 10.10 2.91
CA ASP A 375 -12.52 9.37 4.17
C ASP A 375 -11.64 8.11 4.09
N PRO A 376 -10.36 8.22 4.49
CA PRO A 376 -9.45 7.07 4.53
C PRO A 376 -9.89 5.96 5.49
N ALA A 377 -10.72 6.26 6.50
CA ALA A 377 -11.19 5.25 7.46
C ALA A 377 -12.14 4.23 6.80
N LEU A 378 -12.71 4.56 5.64
CA LEU A 378 -13.64 3.69 4.91
C LEU A 378 -13.04 2.31 4.56
N ILE A 379 -11.74 2.25 4.25
CA ILE A 379 -11.05 0.98 3.98
C ILE A 379 -11.06 0.09 5.22
N ARG A 380 -10.72 0.69 6.37
CA ARG A 380 -10.69 -0.02 7.65
C ARG A 380 -12.10 -0.47 8.05
N ASP A 381 -13.10 0.40 7.92
CA ASP A 381 -14.49 0.08 8.19
C ASP A 381 -14.99 -1.12 7.36
N ALA A 382 -14.60 -1.19 6.09
CA ALA A 382 -14.93 -2.32 5.22
C ALA A 382 -14.22 -3.60 5.68
N MET A 383 -12.93 -3.52 6.00
CA MET A 383 -12.15 -4.67 6.47
C MET A 383 -12.68 -5.23 7.80
N ASP A 384 -13.09 -4.37 8.73
CA ASP A 384 -13.70 -4.78 10.00
C ASP A 384 -15.02 -5.55 9.80
N HIS A 385 -15.64 -5.42 8.63
CA HIS A 385 -16.83 -6.17 8.20
C HIS A 385 -16.51 -7.30 7.21
N ASN A 386 -15.23 -7.71 7.11
CA ASN A 386 -14.78 -8.76 6.18
C ASN A 386 -15.06 -8.45 4.70
N ILE A 387 -14.99 -7.16 4.34
CA ILE A 387 -15.23 -6.68 2.97
C ILE A 387 -13.99 -5.92 2.49
N MET A 388 -13.50 -6.27 1.31
CA MET A 388 -12.41 -5.56 0.66
C MET A 388 -12.98 -4.74 -0.50
N LEU A 389 -12.83 -3.42 -0.40
CA LEU A 389 -13.19 -2.50 -1.49
C LEU A 389 -12.18 -2.66 -2.62
N VAL A 390 -12.66 -2.91 -3.83
CA VAL A 390 -11.83 -3.06 -5.01
C VAL A 390 -12.36 -2.23 -6.17
N SER A 391 -11.45 -1.58 -6.85
CA SER A 391 -11.62 -0.89 -8.13
C SER A 391 -11.19 -1.80 -9.28
N PRO A 392 -11.40 -1.43 -10.57
CA PRO A 392 -10.98 -2.27 -11.69
C PRO A 392 -9.48 -2.58 -11.68
N THR A 393 -8.65 -1.59 -11.32
CA THR A 393 -7.19 -1.76 -11.25
C THR A 393 -6.78 -2.73 -10.15
N THR A 394 -7.32 -2.53 -8.95
CA THR A 394 -6.97 -3.35 -7.77
C THR A 394 -7.54 -4.76 -7.87
N LEU A 395 -8.72 -4.92 -8.46
CA LEU A 395 -9.30 -6.22 -8.77
C LEU A 395 -8.43 -6.98 -9.79
N LEU A 396 -7.99 -6.33 -10.87
CA LEU A 396 -7.14 -6.96 -11.88
C LEU A 396 -5.83 -7.47 -11.26
N VAL A 397 -5.21 -6.70 -10.37
CA VAL A 397 -4.01 -7.12 -9.63
C VAL A 397 -4.32 -8.34 -8.76
N ALA A 398 -5.40 -8.31 -7.99
CA ALA A 398 -5.80 -9.44 -7.14
C ALA A 398 -6.05 -10.72 -7.96
N LEU A 399 -6.78 -10.63 -9.07
CA LEU A 399 -7.07 -11.75 -9.94
C LEU A 399 -5.81 -12.29 -10.65
N ARG A 400 -4.88 -11.42 -11.06
CA ARG A 400 -3.58 -11.84 -11.62
C ARG A 400 -2.73 -12.57 -10.59
N THR A 401 -2.75 -12.12 -9.33
CA THR A 401 -2.11 -12.85 -8.24
C THR A 401 -2.73 -14.23 -8.07
N ILE A 402 -4.06 -14.35 -8.11
CA ILE A 402 -4.77 -15.65 -8.08
C ILE A 402 -4.36 -16.53 -9.29
N ASN A 403 -4.27 -15.97 -10.49
CA ASN A 403 -3.84 -16.70 -11.68
C ASN A 403 -2.39 -17.21 -11.54
N ASN A 404 -1.50 -16.39 -10.97
CA ASN A 404 -0.12 -16.81 -10.69
C ASN A 404 -0.07 -17.94 -9.65
N LEU A 405 -0.91 -17.89 -8.61
CA LEU A 405 -1.06 -18.98 -7.65
C LEU A 405 -1.49 -20.28 -8.35
N TRP A 406 -2.47 -20.23 -9.27
CA TRP A 406 -2.86 -21.39 -10.09
C TRP A 406 -1.72 -21.90 -10.99
N ARG A 407 -0.95 -21.00 -11.59
CA ARG A 407 0.21 -21.39 -12.40
C ARG A 407 1.25 -22.15 -11.57
N ASN A 408 1.55 -21.67 -10.38
CA ASN A 408 2.48 -22.31 -9.45
C ASN A 408 1.96 -23.67 -8.99
N GLU A 409 0.67 -23.78 -8.67
CA GLU A 409 0.07 -25.07 -8.29
C GLU A 409 0.13 -26.09 -9.43
N ARG A 410 -0.22 -25.69 -10.66
CA ARG A 410 -0.09 -26.57 -11.84
C ARG A 410 1.35 -27.02 -12.08
N GLN A 411 2.32 -26.12 -11.90
CA GLN A 411 3.75 -26.47 -12.02
C GLN A 411 4.16 -27.50 -10.95
N ASN A 412 3.75 -27.30 -9.70
CA ASN A 412 3.99 -28.24 -8.62
C ASN A 412 3.38 -29.62 -8.90
N GLN A 413 2.14 -29.65 -9.40
CA GLN A 413 1.47 -30.91 -9.73
C GLN A 413 2.17 -31.61 -10.90
N ASN A 414 2.52 -30.88 -11.96
CA ASN A 414 3.28 -31.43 -13.09
C ASN A 414 4.65 -31.96 -12.67
N ALA A 415 5.34 -31.26 -11.75
CA ALA A 415 6.64 -31.70 -11.24
C ALA A 415 6.53 -33.04 -10.47
N LYS A 416 5.47 -33.21 -9.66
CA LYS A 416 5.17 -34.49 -9.00
C LYS A 416 4.92 -35.60 -10.02
N ASP A 417 4.10 -35.33 -11.04
CA ASP A 417 3.78 -36.30 -12.09
C ASP A 417 5.03 -36.69 -12.90
N ILE A 418 5.91 -35.73 -13.20
CA ILE A 418 7.21 -35.95 -13.86
C ILE A 418 8.11 -36.82 -12.98
N ALA A 419 8.23 -36.51 -11.69
CA ALA A 419 9.05 -37.30 -10.76
C ALA A 419 8.56 -38.74 -10.64
N GLU A 420 7.24 -38.95 -10.57
CA GLU A 420 6.65 -40.29 -10.54
C GLU A 420 6.94 -41.07 -11.83
N ARG A 421 6.77 -40.42 -12.99
CA ARG A 421 7.09 -41.03 -14.30
C ARG A 421 8.57 -41.32 -14.45
N ALA A 422 9.45 -40.42 -13.99
CA ALA A 422 10.89 -40.60 -14.00
C ALA A 422 11.33 -41.78 -13.11
N SER A 423 10.73 -41.92 -11.93
CA SER A 423 10.99 -43.07 -11.05
C SER A 423 10.60 -44.38 -11.73
N LYS A 424 9.40 -44.45 -12.34
CA LYS A 424 8.96 -45.63 -13.09
C LYS A 424 9.87 -45.96 -14.28
N LEU A 425 10.39 -44.93 -14.97
CA LEU A 425 11.33 -45.11 -16.07
C LEU A 425 12.68 -45.65 -15.58
N TYR A 426 13.21 -45.10 -14.48
CA TYR A 426 14.46 -45.54 -13.87
C TYR A 426 14.38 -47.01 -13.46
N ASP A 427 13.28 -47.43 -12.84
CA ASP A 427 13.07 -48.84 -12.46
C ASP A 427 13.05 -49.77 -13.68
N LYS A 428 12.40 -49.36 -14.77
CA LYS A 428 12.41 -50.13 -16.02
C LYS A 428 13.80 -50.23 -16.64
N LEU A 429 14.55 -49.14 -16.64
CA LEU A 429 15.94 -49.14 -17.13
C LEU A 429 16.81 -50.05 -16.28
N ARG A 430 16.67 -50.00 -14.95
CA ARG A 430 17.39 -50.89 -14.03
C ARG A 430 17.13 -52.36 -14.35
N LEU A 431 15.85 -52.73 -14.51
CA LEU A 431 15.47 -54.11 -14.87
C LEU A 431 16.04 -54.51 -16.24
N PHE A 432 15.97 -53.62 -17.23
CA PHE A 432 16.54 -53.88 -18.55
C PHE A 432 18.06 -54.08 -18.52
N VAL A 433 18.79 -53.30 -17.72
CA VAL A 433 20.24 -53.50 -17.53
C VAL A 433 20.51 -54.88 -16.93
N THR A 434 19.75 -55.30 -15.92
CA THR A 434 19.86 -56.66 -15.34
C THR A 434 19.60 -57.75 -16.37
N ASP A 435 18.58 -57.59 -17.22
CA ASP A 435 18.30 -58.54 -18.30
C ASP A 435 19.47 -58.62 -19.30
N MET A 436 20.06 -57.48 -19.66
CA MET A 436 21.21 -57.41 -20.56
C MET A 436 22.47 -58.03 -19.95
N GLU A 437 22.71 -57.85 -18.65
CA GLU A 437 23.80 -58.54 -17.92
C GLU A 437 23.61 -60.07 -17.96
N ALA A 438 22.37 -60.55 -17.77
CA ALA A 438 22.05 -61.98 -17.85
C ALA A 438 22.26 -62.55 -19.27
N VAL A 439 21.92 -61.77 -20.31
CA VAL A 439 22.21 -62.13 -21.71
C VAL A 439 23.72 -62.19 -21.94
N GLY A 440 24.49 -61.22 -21.45
CA GLY A 440 25.95 -61.22 -21.53
C GLY A 440 26.56 -62.49 -20.91
N ALA A 441 26.14 -62.85 -19.70
CA ALA A 441 26.58 -64.07 -19.03
C ALA A 441 26.20 -65.35 -19.83
N SER A 442 25.04 -65.35 -20.48
CA SER A 442 24.59 -66.46 -21.32
C SER A 442 25.43 -66.59 -22.59
N LEU A 443 25.82 -65.47 -23.21
CA LEU A 443 26.72 -65.45 -24.36
C LEU A 443 28.12 -65.94 -23.99
N ASP A 444 28.65 -65.54 -22.83
CA ASP A 444 29.93 -66.04 -22.34
C ASP A 444 29.91 -67.56 -22.14
N LYS A 445 28.81 -68.08 -21.55
CA LYS A 445 28.62 -69.53 -21.37
C LYS A 445 28.48 -70.26 -22.71
N ALA A 446 27.78 -69.68 -23.67
CA ALA A 446 27.65 -70.22 -25.02
C ALA A 446 29.02 -70.26 -25.71
N ASN A 447 29.81 -69.20 -25.59
CA ASN A 447 31.17 -69.13 -26.13
C ASN A 447 32.09 -70.16 -25.47
N GLN A 448 32.04 -70.32 -24.14
CA GLN A 448 32.79 -71.39 -23.44
C GLN A 448 32.40 -72.79 -23.92
N SER A 449 31.09 -73.04 -24.11
CA SER A 449 30.59 -74.32 -24.62
C SER A 449 31.06 -74.57 -26.06
N TYR A 450 31.04 -73.54 -26.90
CA TYR A 450 31.56 -73.58 -28.26
C TYR A 450 33.06 -73.87 -28.28
N MET A 451 33.86 -73.15 -27.49
CA MET A 451 35.30 -73.40 -27.36
C MET A 451 35.59 -74.81 -26.83
N GLY A 452 34.80 -75.29 -25.86
CA GLY A 452 34.88 -76.65 -25.36
C GLY A 452 34.57 -77.71 -26.42
N ALA A 453 33.54 -77.49 -27.25
CA ALA A 453 33.22 -78.36 -28.37
C ALA A 453 34.33 -78.35 -29.43
N MET A 454 34.87 -77.17 -29.76
CA MET A 454 35.98 -77.03 -30.71
C MET A 454 37.28 -77.68 -30.20
N ASN A 455 37.53 -77.63 -28.90
CA ASN A 455 38.63 -78.36 -28.27
C ASN A 455 38.48 -79.88 -28.42
N LYS A 456 37.28 -80.43 -28.24
CA LYS A 456 37.05 -81.87 -28.46
C LYS A 456 37.11 -82.23 -29.95
N LEU A 457 36.66 -81.34 -30.83
CA LEU A 457 36.58 -81.59 -32.26
C LEU A 457 37.95 -81.49 -32.94
N SER A 458 38.69 -80.40 -32.73
CA SER A 458 39.89 -80.07 -33.52
C SER A 458 41.08 -79.52 -32.72
N THR A 459 40.91 -78.76 -31.64
CA THR A 459 42.04 -78.00 -31.04
C THR A 459 42.69 -78.63 -29.81
N GLY A 460 42.01 -79.56 -29.11
CA GLY A 460 42.49 -80.18 -27.88
C GLY A 460 43.39 -81.41 -28.08
N ARG A 461 44.11 -81.79 -27.01
CA ARG A 461 44.92 -83.04 -26.96
C ARG A 461 43.98 -84.25 -27.05
N GLY A 462 44.08 -85.00 -28.15
CA GLY A 462 43.22 -86.16 -28.41
C GLY A 462 41.90 -85.83 -29.10
N ASN A 463 41.84 -84.70 -29.82
CA ASN A 463 40.63 -84.31 -30.56
C ASN A 463 40.17 -85.38 -31.58
N VAL A 464 38.86 -85.38 -31.85
CA VAL A 464 38.17 -86.40 -32.64
C VAL A 464 38.64 -86.42 -34.10
N ILE A 465 38.88 -85.27 -34.71
CA ILE A 465 39.38 -85.21 -36.10
C ILE A 465 40.75 -85.90 -36.19
N ARG A 466 41.64 -85.64 -35.23
CA ARG A 466 42.96 -86.27 -35.19
C ARG A 466 42.88 -87.78 -34.93
N GLN A 467 41.98 -88.23 -34.04
CA GLN A 467 41.75 -89.66 -33.83
C GLN A 467 41.19 -90.33 -35.09
N ALA A 468 40.23 -89.71 -35.77
CA ALA A 468 39.67 -90.18 -37.02
C ALA A 468 40.73 -90.27 -38.13
N GLU A 469 41.58 -89.25 -38.28
CA GLU A 469 42.68 -89.25 -39.24
C GLU A 469 43.78 -90.28 -38.89
N SER A 470 44.02 -90.57 -37.61
CA SER A 470 44.97 -91.63 -37.22
C SER A 470 44.52 -93.03 -37.66
N PHE A 471 43.21 -93.27 -37.86
CA PHE A 471 42.73 -94.55 -38.41
C PHE A 471 43.07 -94.74 -39.89
N LYS A 472 43.20 -93.66 -40.67
CA LYS A 472 43.76 -93.74 -42.04
C LYS A 472 45.21 -94.20 -42.02
N GLN A 473 46.01 -93.69 -41.08
CA GLN A 473 47.40 -94.11 -40.91
C GLN A 473 47.52 -95.59 -40.50
N LEU A 474 46.48 -96.13 -39.86
CA LEU A 474 46.37 -97.54 -39.47
C LEU A 474 45.74 -98.45 -40.56
N GLY A 475 45.48 -97.92 -41.76
CA GLY A 475 45.08 -98.72 -42.94
C GLY A 475 43.57 -98.94 -43.13
N VAL A 476 42.72 -98.15 -42.48
CA VAL A 476 41.25 -98.21 -42.69
C VAL A 476 40.87 -97.44 -43.97
N GLU A 477 40.16 -98.08 -44.90
CA GLU A 477 39.66 -97.43 -46.12
C GLU A 477 38.50 -96.47 -45.82
N VAL A 478 38.67 -95.18 -46.18
CA VAL A 478 37.65 -94.13 -46.02
C VAL A 478 37.23 -93.62 -47.40
N LYS A 479 35.91 -93.58 -47.67
CA LYS A 479 35.36 -93.23 -49.00
C LYS A 479 35.29 -91.73 -49.31
N ARG A 480 35.28 -90.85 -48.29
CA ARG A 480 35.29 -89.38 -48.43
C ARG A 480 35.97 -88.73 -47.21
N ASP A 481 36.76 -87.69 -47.48
CA ASP A 481 37.62 -87.06 -46.48
C ASP A 481 36.93 -85.97 -45.66
N ILE A 482 37.43 -85.75 -44.44
CA ILE A 482 37.07 -84.60 -43.62
C ILE A 482 37.64 -83.33 -44.28
N ASN A 483 36.96 -82.19 -44.11
CA ASN A 483 37.39 -80.92 -44.69
C ASN A 483 38.89 -80.63 -44.40
N PRO A 484 39.72 -80.42 -45.44
CA PRO A 484 41.18 -80.36 -45.30
C PRO A 484 41.66 -79.22 -44.40
N VAL A 485 40.95 -78.08 -44.39
CA VAL A 485 41.32 -76.90 -43.57
C VAL A 485 41.18 -77.19 -42.07
N LEU A 486 40.17 -77.97 -41.68
CA LEU A 486 39.94 -78.34 -40.28
C LEU A 486 40.89 -79.46 -39.84
N ALA A 487 41.20 -80.39 -40.74
CA ALA A 487 42.19 -81.44 -40.50
C ALA A 487 43.59 -80.85 -40.28
N GLU A 488 44.04 -79.93 -41.15
CA GLU A 488 45.34 -79.29 -41.07
C GLU A 488 45.50 -78.42 -39.80
N LYS A 489 44.48 -77.59 -39.49
CA LYS A 489 44.46 -76.76 -38.28
C LYS A 489 44.54 -77.59 -36.99
N SER A 490 43.95 -78.78 -36.98
CA SER A 490 44.00 -79.71 -35.84
C SER A 490 45.37 -80.36 -35.63
N GLN A 491 46.18 -80.47 -36.69
CA GLN A 491 47.51 -81.06 -36.66
C GLN A 491 48.60 -80.03 -36.32
N LEU A 492 48.49 -78.81 -36.85
CA LEU A 492 49.46 -77.71 -36.65
C LEU A 492 49.59 -77.26 -35.19
N LEU A 493 48.49 -77.21 -34.44
CA LEU A 493 48.50 -76.77 -33.03
C LEU A 493 49.25 -77.74 -32.09
N ALA A 494 49.48 -78.99 -32.49
CA ALA A 494 50.27 -79.95 -31.71
C ALA A 494 51.78 -79.78 -31.92
N GLY A 495 52.21 -79.37 -33.12
CA GLY A 495 53.63 -79.16 -33.47
C GLY A 495 54.32 -78.11 -32.61
N ASN A 496 53.59 -77.08 -32.19
CA ASN A 496 54.12 -76.03 -31.31
C ASN A 496 54.22 -76.43 -29.82
N SER A 497 53.59 -77.53 -29.39
CA SER A 497 53.69 -78.02 -28.00
C SER A 497 54.85 -78.98 -27.77
N MET A 498 55.40 -79.59 -28.82
CA MET A 498 56.50 -80.54 -28.76
C MET A 498 57.88 -79.88 -28.96
N SER A 499 57.94 -78.67 -29.50
CA SER A 499 59.19 -77.93 -29.76
C SER A 499 59.77 -77.20 -28.54
N GLN A 500 59.01 -77.04 -27.44
CA GLN A 500 59.50 -76.33 -26.24
C GLN A 500 60.13 -77.24 -25.16
N THR A 501 60.02 -78.56 -25.25
CA THR A 501 60.52 -79.48 -24.19
C THR A 501 61.94 -80.02 -24.47
N GLN A 502 62.55 -79.75 -25.63
CA GLN A 502 63.85 -80.33 -26.02
C GLN A 502 65.06 -79.36 -26.02
N VAL A 503 64.93 -78.11 -25.57
CA VAL A 503 66.04 -77.12 -25.67
C VAL A 503 66.73 -76.78 -24.33
N VAL A 504 66.48 -77.50 -23.23
CA VAL A 504 67.10 -77.20 -21.90
C VAL A 504 68.01 -78.32 -21.39
N ALA A 505 68.70 -79.04 -22.27
CA ALA A 505 69.73 -80.00 -21.85
C ALA A 505 70.97 -79.93 -22.75
N GLY A 506 71.95 -79.13 -22.33
CA GLY A 506 73.34 -79.21 -22.78
C GLY A 506 73.89 -77.89 -23.34
N VAL A 507 75.12 -77.56 -22.90
CA VAL A 507 76.06 -76.56 -23.44
C VAL A 507 75.86 -75.13 -22.89
N ASP A 508 76.72 -74.52 -22.08
CA ASP A 508 78.07 -74.86 -21.59
C ASP A 508 78.36 -74.12 -20.26
N GLY A 509 79.20 -74.74 -19.44
CA GLY A 509 80.16 -74.04 -18.61
C GLY A 509 81.52 -74.09 -19.29
N GLU A 510 82.12 -72.93 -19.53
CA GLU A 510 83.53 -72.56 -19.35
C GLU A 510 83.67 -71.05 -19.56
#